data_AF-J0P6Z0-F1
#
_entry.id   AF-J0P6Z0-F1
#
_cell.length_a   1.000
_cell.length_b   1.000
_cell.length_c   1.000
_cell.angle_alpha   90.00
_cell.angle_beta   90.00
_cell.angle_gamma   90.00
#
_symmetry.space_group_name_H-M   'P 1'
#
loop_
_entity.id
_entity.type
_entity.pdbx_description
1 polymer ?
#
loop_
_entity_poly.entity_id
_entity_poly.type
_entity_poly.pdbx_seq_one_letter_code
_entity_poly.pdbx_strand_id
1 'polypeptide(L)'
;MEKFYTQIKKFDQLAEQKNYYAALAAGQDAFEILLYSDDEPVVVEPPLIGAIDRLQRFIGQLVQLPEIEENEYIQEVLAEMKAELSAYIADDSEAEDLGMAIVELARLTHYLKGAADYLKMENLPLGQSTEPKLIIAVQEDGSMQLYGRMAEDGLSPEEAQAMMQRFQQLLSPDAQESDLSQLLNLAAQLMVKGALEEAKQAYWQIQEQYPSYQAQCQTGLGACAYYQENFEQAIEHYLLALKAGESEDRCAYNVSESCQALIFATTDRNEKMKWVYFFKEHFPEIDQQFELD
;
A
#
# COMPACT_ATOMS: atom_id res chain seq x y z
N MET A 1 9.17 -9.63 -14.62
CA MET A 1 7.93 -10.33 -15.08
C MET A 1 7.98 -11.88 -15.10
N GLU A 2 9.06 -12.56 -15.49
CA GLU A 2 9.08 -14.05 -15.52
C GLU A 2 8.74 -14.70 -14.15
N LYS A 3 9.26 -14.12 -13.06
CA LYS A 3 8.97 -14.55 -11.68
C LYS A 3 7.48 -14.44 -11.34
N PHE A 4 6.82 -13.37 -11.78
CA PHE A 4 5.38 -13.17 -11.59
C PHE A 4 4.58 -14.30 -12.23
N TYR A 5 4.80 -14.55 -13.53
CA TYR A 5 4.08 -15.62 -14.23
C TYR A 5 4.37 -17.02 -13.69
N THR A 6 5.56 -17.23 -13.11
CA THR A 6 5.90 -18.47 -12.39
C THR A 6 5.02 -18.65 -11.16
N GLN A 7 4.82 -17.59 -10.37
CA GLN A 7 3.93 -17.62 -9.21
C GLN A 7 2.46 -17.77 -9.61
N ILE A 8 2.01 -17.08 -10.66
CA ILE A 8 0.65 -17.24 -11.19
C ILE A 8 0.37 -18.69 -11.62
N LYS A 9 1.31 -19.33 -12.33
CA LYS A 9 1.15 -20.74 -12.72
C LYS A 9 1.06 -21.67 -11.52
N LYS A 10 1.87 -21.43 -10.48
CA LYS A 10 1.83 -22.19 -9.22
C LYS A 10 0.51 -21.96 -8.50
N PHE A 11 0.05 -20.71 -8.44
CA PHE A 11 -1.26 -20.32 -7.90
C PHE A 11 -2.40 -21.07 -8.61
N ASP A 12 -2.45 -21.03 -9.94
CA ASP A 12 -3.50 -21.67 -10.75
C ASP A 12 -3.61 -23.18 -10.41
N GLN A 13 -2.47 -23.89 -10.34
CA GLN A 13 -2.42 -25.31 -9.98
C GLN A 13 -2.94 -25.60 -8.57
N LEU A 14 -2.59 -24.75 -7.60
CA LEU A 14 -2.98 -24.93 -6.20
C LEU A 14 -4.45 -24.58 -5.97
N ALA A 15 -4.96 -23.57 -6.67
CA ALA A 15 -6.36 -23.18 -6.66
C ALA A 15 -7.26 -24.30 -7.22
N GLU A 16 -6.88 -24.91 -8.35
CA GLU A 16 -7.58 -26.08 -8.93
C GLU A 16 -7.66 -27.27 -7.96
N GLN A 17 -6.60 -27.46 -7.16
CA GLN A 17 -6.54 -28.51 -6.13
C GLN A 17 -7.29 -28.15 -4.85
N LYS A 18 -7.90 -26.95 -4.78
CA LYS A 18 -8.51 -26.38 -3.57
C LYS A 18 -7.54 -26.34 -2.38
N ASN A 19 -6.24 -26.20 -2.66
CA ASN A 19 -5.24 -25.97 -1.63
C ASN A 19 -5.17 -24.48 -1.31
N TYR A 20 -6.22 -23.97 -0.66
CA TYR A 20 -6.44 -22.54 -0.44
C TYR A 20 -5.26 -21.85 0.25
N TYR A 21 -4.68 -22.49 1.26
CA TYR A 21 -3.50 -21.97 1.97
C TYR A 21 -2.32 -21.70 1.04
N ALA A 22 -1.96 -22.68 0.22
CA ALA A 22 -0.81 -22.56 -0.67
C ALA A 22 -1.12 -21.66 -1.88
N ALA A 23 -2.38 -21.66 -2.35
CA ALA A 23 -2.83 -20.77 -3.40
C ALA A 23 -2.75 -19.31 -2.96
N LEU A 24 -3.25 -18.96 -1.77
CA LEU A 24 -3.13 -17.61 -1.20
C LEU A 24 -1.67 -17.16 -1.08
N ALA A 25 -0.79 -18.02 -0.59
CA ALA A 25 0.64 -17.69 -0.50
C ALA A 25 1.25 -17.41 -1.89
N ALA A 26 0.95 -18.23 -2.90
CA ALA A 26 1.45 -18.01 -4.24
C ALA A 26 0.85 -16.74 -4.90
N GLY A 27 -0.42 -16.44 -4.61
CA GLY A 27 -1.07 -15.21 -5.07
C GLY A 27 -0.46 -13.96 -4.44
N GLN A 28 -0.21 -13.98 -3.13
CA GLN A 28 0.51 -12.91 -2.43
C GLN A 28 1.92 -12.72 -3.02
N ASP A 29 2.71 -13.80 -3.16
CA ASP A 29 4.04 -13.72 -3.78
C ASP A 29 3.97 -13.09 -5.18
N ALA A 30 2.92 -13.39 -5.96
CA ALA A 30 2.72 -12.80 -7.27
C ALA A 30 2.46 -11.29 -7.19
N PHE A 31 1.58 -10.84 -6.29
CA PHE A 31 1.36 -9.41 -6.07
C PHE A 31 2.61 -8.70 -5.59
N GLU A 32 3.38 -9.29 -4.67
CA GLU A 32 4.65 -8.71 -4.22
C GLU A 32 5.64 -8.54 -5.40
N ILE A 33 5.75 -9.53 -6.28
CA ILE A 33 6.62 -9.40 -7.46
C ILE A 33 6.09 -8.32 -8.41
N LEU A 34 4.77 -8.24 -8.59
CA LEU A 34 4.15 -7.28 -9.49
C LEU A 34 4.37 -5.83 -8.99
N LEU A 35 4.22 -5.61 -7.68
CA LEU A 35 4.29 -4.30 -7.04
C LEU A 35 5.73 -3.87 -6.69
N TYR A 36 6.65 -4.83 -6.45
CA TYR A 36 8.03 -4.57 -6.00
C TYR A 36 9.11 -5.06 -6.97
N SER A 37 8.77 -5.20 -8.25
CA SER A 37 9.74 -5.49 -9.30
C SER A 37 10.70 -4.30 -9.49
N ASP A 38 12.00 -4.52 -9.25
CA ASP A 38 13.08 -3.55 -9.56
C ASP A 38 13.24 -3.27 -11.08
N ASP A 39 12.56 -4.02 -11.95
CA ASP A 39 12.61 -3.87 -13.40
C ASP A 39 11.73 -2.68 -13.90
N GLU A 40 11.89 -2.32 -15.19
CA GLU A 40 11.13 -1.30 -15.92
C GLU A 40 9.61 -1.28 -15.59
N PRO A 41 8.92 -0.12 -15.74
CA PRO A 41 7.48 0.00 -15.49
C PRO A 41 6.70 -1.16 -16.12
N VAL A 42 5.92 -1.85 -15.28
CA VAL A 42 5.15 -3.01 -15.72
C VAL A 42 4.14 -2.56 -16.76
N VAL A 43 4.36 -2.98 -18.01
CA VAL A 43 3.40 -2.77 -19.08
C VAL A 43 2.21 -3.70 -18.84
N VAL A 44 1.00 -3.13 -18.72
CA VAL A 44 -0.22 -3.89 -18.51
C VAL A 44 -0.65 -4.57 -19.81
N GLU A 45 -0.05 -5.74 -20.06
CA GLU A 45 -0.32 -6.56 -21.23
C GLU A 45 -1.51 -7.52 -20.99
N PRO A 46 -2.21 -7.99 -22.05
CA PRO A 46 -3.36 -8.90 -21.89
C PRO A 46 -3.11 -10.15 -21.03
N PRO A 47 -1.92 -10.80 -21.06
CA PRO A 47 -1.62 -11.91 -20.15
C PRO A 47 -1.59 -11.51 -18.66
N LEU A 48 -1.12 -10.30 -18.33
CA LEU A 48 -1.11 -9.77 -16.97
C LEU A 48 -2.54 -9.48 -16.49
N ILE A 49 -3.36 -8.83 -17.32
CA ILE A 49 -4.80 -8.61 -17.06
C ILE A 49 -5.48 -9.95 -16.77
N GLY A 50 -5.26 -10.95 -17.62
CA GLY A 50 -5.83 -12.28 -17.42
C GLY A 50 -5.37 -12.96 -16.13
N ALA A 51 -4.13 -12.69 -15.66
CA ALA A 51 -3.63 -13.22 -14.40
C ALA A 51 -4.29 -12.54 -13.19
N ILE A 52 -4.43 -11.21 -13.22
CA ILE A 52 -5.07 -10.43 -12.15
C ILE A 52 -6.56 -10.79 -12.04
N ASP A 53 -7.27 -10.92 -13.17
CA ASP A 53 -8.67 -11.39 -13.22
C ASP A 53 -8.84 -12.79 -12.60
N ARG A 54 -7.88 -13.70 -12.78
CA ARG A 54 -7.92 -15.02 -12.11
C ARG A 54 -7.72 -14.92 -10.60
N LEU A 55 -6.79 -14.08 -10.14
CA LEU A 55 -6.60 -13.81 -8.71
C LEU A 55 -7.88 -13.21 -8.10
N GLN A 56 -8.44 -12.19 -8.74
CA GLN A 56 -9.69 -11.54 -8.34
C GLN A 56 -10.82 -12.56 -8.17
N ARG A 57 -11.04 -13.42 -9.16
CA ARG A 57 -12.09 -14.45 -9.10
C ARG A 57 -11.85 -15.49 -8.01
N PHE A 58 -10.59 -15.86 -7.78
CA PHE A 58 -10.25 -16.78 -6.70
C PHE A 58 -10.54 -16.16 -5.34
N ILE A 59 -10.19 -14.90 -5.11
CA ILE A 59 -10.57 -14.19 -3.88
C ILE A 59 -12.10 -14.17 -3.74
N GLY A 60 -12.83 -13.86 -4.82
CA GLY A 60 -14.29 -13.96 -4.84
C GLY A 60 -14.86 -15.34 -4.50
N GLN A 61 -14.15 -16.44 -4.82
CA GLN A 61 -14.55 -17.79 -4.39
C GLN A 61 -14.18 -18.07 -2.94
N LEU A 62 -13.05 -17.53 -2.48
CA LEU A 62 -12.56 -17.73 -1.13
C LEU A 62 -13.47 -17.08 -0.10
N VAL A 63 -13.96 -15.86 -0.38
CA VAL A 63 -14.85 -15.13 0.55
C VAL A 63 -16.25 -15.74 0.66
N GLN A 64 -16.57 -16.72 -0.19
CA GLN A 64 -17.78 -17.54 -0.11
C GLN A 64 -17.59 -18.79 0.77
N LEU A 65 -16.40 -19.01 1.33
CA LEU A 65 -16.15 -20.11 2.24
C LEU A 65 -16.81 -19.86 3.61
N PRO A 66 -17.34 -20.89 4.28
CA PRO A 66 -18.06 -20.71 5.54
C PRO A 66 -17.26 -20.03 6.65
N GLU A 67 -15.93 -20.19 6.63
CA GLU A 67 -15.02 -19.59 7.60
C GLU A 67 -14.81 -18.08 7.38
N ILE A 68 -15.27 -17.50 6.26
CA ILE A 68 -15.08 -16.09 5.92
C ILE A 68 -16.45 -15.41 5.85
N GLU A 69 -16.63 -14.37 6.66
CA GLU A 69 -17.78 -13.48 6.60
C GLU A 69 -17.54 -12.44 5.52
N GLU A 70 -18.34 -12.55 4.46
CA GLU A 70 -18.40 -11.59 3.37
C GLU A 70 -19.08 -10.30 3.85
N ASN A 71 -18.46 -9.16 3.55
CA ASN A 71 -18.97 -7.84 3.89
C ASN A 71 -19.00 -6.93 2.65
N GLU A 72 -19.50 -5.70 2.82
CA GLU A 72 -19.60 -4.70 1.75
C GLU A 72 -18.21 -4.30 1.21
N TYR A 73 -17.21 -4.10 2.07
CA TYR A 73 -15.84 -3.77 1.66
C TYR A 73 -15.23 -4.80 0.69
N ILE A 74 -15.36 -6.10 0.96
CA ILE A 74 -14.90 -7.16 0.05
C ILE A 74 -15.61 -7.05 -1.30
N GLN A 75 -16.93 -6.82 -1.28
CA GLN A 75 -17.69 -6.68 -2.52
C GLN A 75 -17.22 -5.48 -3.34
N GLU A 76 -16.96 -4.36 -2.68
CA GLU A 76 -16.45 -3.14 -3.31
C GLU A 76 -15.10 -3.39 -3.97
N VAL A 77 -14.11 -3.92 -3.23
CA VAL A 77 -12.77 -4.22 -3.78
C VAL A 77 -12.86 -5.18 -4.98
N LEU A 78 -13.69 -6.23 -4.88
CA LEU A 78 -13.86 -7.19 -5.98
C LEU A 78 -14.61 -6.60 -7.18
N ALA A 79 -15.58 -5.72 -6.94
CA ALA A 79 -16.36 -5.07 -7.98
C ALA A 79 -15.54 -3.99 -8.70
N GLU A 80 -14.81 -3.17 -7.96
CA GLU A 80 -13.92 -2.12 -8.45
C GLU A 80 -12.82 -2.73 -9.32
N MET A 81 -12.07 -3.71 -8.82
CA MET A 81 -11.05 -4.41 -9.61
C MET A 81 -11.62 -4.98 -10.92
N LYS A 82 -12.83 -5.55 -10.88
CA LYS A 82 -13.47 -6.08 -12.08
C LYS A 82 -13.89 -4.98 -13.05
N ALA A 83 -14.39 -3.86 -12.54
CA ALA A 83 -14.74 -2.69 -13.34
C ALA A 83 -13.51 -2.11 -14.02
N GLU A 84 -12.43 -1.88 -13.26
CA GLU A 84 -11.18 -1.30 -13.78
C GLU A 84 -10.50 -2.19 -14.82
N LEU A 85 -10.47 -3.52 -14.60
CA LEU A 85 -9.97 -4.43 -15.65
C LEU A 85 -10.78 -4.33 -16.94
N SER A 86 -12.11 -4.20 -16.82
CA SER A 86 -13.00 -4.12 -17.98
C SER A 86 -12.84 -2.81 -18.72
N ALA A 87 -12.73 -1.70 -17.99
CA ALA A 87 -12.55 -0.36 -18.53
C ALA A 87 -11.16 -0.20 -19.17
N TYR A 88 -10.11 -0.72 -18.53
CA TYR A 88 -8.75 -0.69 -19.10
C TYR A 88 -8.64 -1.46 -20.42
N ILE A 89 -9.29 -2.63 -20.52
CA ILE A 89 -9.36 -3.38 -21.79
C ILE A 89 -10.11 -2.59 -22.88
N ALA A 90 -11.11 -1.81 -22.50
CA ALA A 90 -11.91 -0.99 -23.40
C ALA A 90 -11.23 0.33 -23.79
N ASP A 91 -10.06 0.65 -23.22
CA ASP A 91 -9.39 1.96 -23.34
C ASP A 91 -10.24 3.11 -22.75
N ASP A 92 -11.05 2.79 -21.74
CA ASP A 92 -12.00 3.68 -21.06
C ASP A 92 -11.59 3.99 -19.61
N SER A 93 -10.42 3.53 -19.15
CA SER A 93 -9.87 3.77 -17.80
C SER A 93 -8.37 4.05 -17.87
N GLU A 94 -7.88 4.90 -16.96
CA GLU A 94 -6.47 5.25 -16.88
C GLU A 94 -5.68 4.14 -16.18
N ALA A 95 -4.38 4.05 -16.48
CA ALA A 95 -3.51 3.05 -15.83
C ALA A 95 -3.41 3.25 -14.31
N GLU A 96 -3.68 4.46 -13.82
CA GLU A 96 -3.72 4.80 -12.40
C GLU A 96 -4.86 4.10 -11.67
N ASP A 97 -6.08 4.20 -12.19
CA ASP A 97 -7.28 3.60 -11.58
C ASP A 97 -7.12 2.09 -11.47
N LEU A 98 -6.63 1.46 -12.54
CA LEU A 98 -6.29 0.04 -12.51
C LEU A 98 -5.18 -0.28 -11.51
N GLY A 99 -4.16 0.57 -11.42
CA GLY A 99 -3.05 0.42 -10.46
C GLY A 99 -3.54 0.43 -9.01
N MET A 100 -4.43 1.36 -8.67
CA MET A 100 -5.06 1.45 -7.34
C MET A 100 -5.90 0.22 -7.03
N ALA A 101 -6.72 -0.23 -7.97
CA ALA A 101 -7.51 -1.44 -7.78
C ALA A 101 -6.65 -2.70 -7.58
N ILE A 102 -5.50 -2.81 -8.26
CA ILE A 102 -4.53 -3.90 -8.06
C ILE A 102 -3.97 -3.87 -6.64
N VAL A 103 -3.63 -2.68 -6.12
CA VAL A 103 -3.10 -2.52 -4.76
C VAL A 103 -4.14 -2.95 -3.73
N GLU A 104 -5.39 -2.54 -3.90
CA GLU A 104 -6.47 -2.93 -2.99
C GLU A 104 -6.75 -4.44 -3.01
N LEU A 105 -6.75 -5.06 -4.19
CA LEU A 105 -6.84 -6.52 -4.29
C LEU A 105 -5.65 -7.22 -3.65
N ALA A 106 -4.43 -6.69 -3.81
CA ALA A 106 -3.22 -7.24 -3.19
C ALA A 106 -3.30 -7.15 -1.65
N ARG A 107 -3.77 -6.02 -1.13
CA ARG A 107 -4.02 -5.81 0.31
C ARG A 107 -5.03 -6.81 0.86
N LEU A 108 -6.18 -6.96 0.21
CA LEU A 108 -7.18 -7.96 0.60
C LEU A 108 -6.59 -9.38 0.56
N THR A 109 -5.80 -9.71 -0.47
CA THR A 109 -5.13 -11.01 -0.59
C THR A 109 -4.16 -11.26 0.56
N HIS A 110 -3.38 -10.25 0.95
CA HIS A 110 -2.48 -10.31 2.10
C HIS A 110 -3.24 -10.61 3.41
N TYR A 111 -4.32 -9.88 3.68
CA TYR A 111 -5.12 -10.10 4.90
C TYR A 111 -5.76 -11.49 4.93
N LEU A 112 -6.33 -11.94 3.81
CA LEU A 112 -6.89 -13.28 3.71
C LEU A 112 -5.83 -14.37 3.88
N LYS A 113 -4.61 -14.15 3.37
CA LYS A 113 -3.48 -15.06 3.59
C LYS A 113 -3.09 -15.09 5.07
N GLY A 114 -2.94 -13.94 5.73
CA GLY A 114 -2.63 -13.87 7.16
C GLY A 114 -3.66 -14.61 8.01
N ALA A 115 -4.94 -14.43 7.69
CA ALA A 115 -6.01 -15.13 8.38
C ALA A 115 -6.01 -16.64 8.11
N ALA A 116 -5.72 -17.05 6.87
CA ALA A 116 -5.56 -18.46 6.52
C ALA A 116 -4.37 -19.09 7.25
N ASP A 117 -3.22 -18.43 7.32
CA ASP A 117 -2.06 -18.92 8.07
C ASP A 117 -2.40 -19.15 9.56
N TYR A 118 -3.19 -18.25 10.15
CA TYR A 118 -3.67 -18.43 11.52
C TYR A 118 -4.54 -19.68 11.67
N LEU A 119 -5.55 -19.86 10.81
CA LEU A 119 -6.39 -21.06 10.84
C LEU A 119 -5.56 -22.34 10.69
N LYS A 120 -4.56 -22.31 9.81
CA LYS A 120 -3.62 -23.42 9.61
C LYS A 120 -2.78 -23.71 10.86
N MET A 121 -2.31 -22.68 11.57
CA MET A 121 -1.58 -22.83 12.84
C MET A 121 -2.45 -23.50 13.92
N GLU A 122 -3.73 -23.16 13.95
CA GLU A 122 -4.72 -23.74 14.88
C GLU A 122 -5.27 -25.09 14.39
N ASN A 123 -4.72 -25.66 13.31
CA ASN A 123 -5.18 -26.90 12.66
C ASN A 123 -6.67 -26.89 12.27
N LEU A 124 -7.18 -25.72 11.90
CA LEU A 124 -8.53 -25.56 11.40
C LEU A 124 -8.51 -25.63 9.87
N PRO A 125 -9.37 -26.44 9.24
CA PRO A 125 -9.43 -26.52 7.79
C PRO A 125 -10.21 -25.31 7.24
N LEU A 126 -9.76 -24.78 6.10
CA LEU A 126 -10.44 -23.73 5.35
C LEU A 126 -11.30 -24.35 4.24
N GLY A 127 -12.59 -24.00 4.18
CA GLY A 127 -13.53 -24.47 3.16
C GLY A 127 -13.93 -25.93 3.28
N GLN A 128 -13.75 -26.55 4.45
CA GLN A 128 -14.15 -27.94 4.71
C GLN A 128 -15.24 -28.06 5.78
N SER A 129 -15.42 -27.04 6.61
CA SER A 129 -16.46 -27.06 7.63
C SER A 129 -17.76 -26.46 7.10
N THR A 130 -18.87 -27.18 7.24
CA THR A 130 -20.21 -26.60 7.03
C THR A 130 -20.64 -25.69 8.18
N GLU A 131 -19.99 -25.83 9.33
CA GLU A 131 -20.29 -25.14 10.58
C GLU A 131 -18.98 -24.82 11.30
N PRO A 132 -18.22 -23.81 10.82
CA PRO A 132 -16.91 -23.54 11.37
C PRO A 132 -16.98 -22.99 12.79
N LYS A 133 -15.98 -23.35 13.59
CA LYS A 133 -15.85 -22.88 14.97
C LYS A 133 -15.38 -21.43 15.05
N LEU A 134 -14.77 -20.93 13.98
CA LEU A 134 -14.28 -19.58 13.83
C LEU A 134 -14.80 -19.00 12.52
N ILE A 135 -15.16 -17.72 12.59
CA ILE A 135 -15.50 -16.90 11.45
C ILE A 135 -14.48 -15.76 11.39
N ILE A 136 -13.90 -15.55 10.22
CA ILE A 136 -13.03 -14.42 9.91
C ILE A 136 -13.91 -13.34 9.28
N ALA A 137 -13.98 -12.18 9.89
CA ALA A 137 -14.70 -11.04 9.33
C ALA A 137 -13.72 -9.97 8.91
N VAL A 138 -13.82 -9.57 7.64
CA VAL A 138 -13.19 -8.33 7.18
C VAL A 138 -14.03 -7.17 7.70
N GLN A 139 -13.42 -6.08 8.10
CA GLN A 139 -14.10 -4.85 8.53
C GLN A 139 -14.11 -3.84 7.37
N GLU A 140 -14.85 -2.74 7.53
CA GLU A 140 -14.95 -1.67 6.52
C GLU A 140 -13.60 -0.98 6.24
N ASP A 141 -12.71 -0.94 7.23
CA ASP A 141 -11.36 -0.37 7.11
C ASP A 141 -10.33 -1.38 6.56
N GLY A 142 -10.79 -2.56 6.11
CA GLY A 142 -9.94 -3.66 5.65
C GLY A 142 -9.30 -4.48 6.78
N SER A 143 -9.45 -4.10 8.05
CA SER A 143 -8.94 -4.89 9.17
C SER A 143 -9.69 -6.21 9.32
N MET A 144 -9.06 -7.21 9.94
CA MET A 144 -9.66 -8.53 10.14
C MET A 144 -10.02 -8.76 11.60
N GLN A 145 -11.18 -9.36 11.85
CA GLN A 145 -11.60 -9.86 13.14
C GLN A 145 -11.89 -11.35 13.08
N LEU A 146 -11.87 -11.97 14.25
CA LEU A 146 -12.12 -13.39 14.44
C LEU A 146 -13.25 -13.57 15.45
N TYR A 147 -14.33 -14.23 15.05
CA TYR A 147 -15.46 -14.55 15.92
C TYR A 147 -15.51 -16.05 16.20
N GLY A 148 -15.64 -16.40 17.48
CA GLY A 148 -15.89 -17.78 17.91
C GLY A 148 -17.38 -18.12 17.83
N ARG A 149 -17.70 -19.27 17.24
CA ARG A 149 -19.06 -19.81 17.27
C ARG A 149 -19.38 -20.32 18.67
N MET A 150 -20.40 -19.73 19.27
CA MET A 150 -20.95 -20.18 20.55
C MET A 150 -22.01 -21.26 20.30
N ALA A 151 -21.64 -22.53 20.44
CA ALA A 151 -22.52 -23.70 20.27
C ALA A 151 -22.11 -24.83 21.24
N GLU A 152 -22.95 -25.87 21.41
CA GLU A 152 -22.64 -27.03 22.29
C GLU A 152 -21.33 -27.75 21.89
N ASP A 153 -20.95 -27.68 20.62
CA ASP A 153 -19.70 -28.21 20.04
C ASP A 153 -18.71 -27.10 19.60
N GLY A 154 -19.05 -25.85 19.91
CA GLY A 154 -18.31 -24.63 19.58
C GLY A 154 -17.13 -24.38 20.53
N LEU A 155 -16.66 -23.13 20.56
CA LEU A 155 -15.58 -22.71 21.46
C LEU A 155 -16.16 -22.24 22.79
N SER A 156 -15.42 -22.45 23.89
CA SER A 156 -15.73 -21.74 25.14
C SER A 156 -15.46 -20.24 25.00
N PRO A 157 -16.09 -19.38 25.81
CA PRO A 157 -15.77 -17.95 25.83
C PRO A 157 -14.28 -17.66 26.02
N GLU A 158 -13.62 -18.41 26.91
CA GLU A 158 -12.18 -18.27 27.20
C GLU A 158 -11.31 -18.68 26.00
N GLU A 159 -11.66 -19.79 25.33
CA GLU A 159 -10.96 -20.26 24.14
C GLU A 159 -11.12 -19.26 22.98
N ALA A 160 -12.34 -18.80 22.71
CA ALA A 160 -12.63 -17.81 21.68
C ALA A 160 -11.86 -16.50 21.93
N GLN A 161 -11.84 -16.03 23.18
CA GLN A 161 -11.11 -14.82 23.56
C GLN A 161 -9.59 -14.98 23.39
N ALA A 162 -9.03 -16.12 23.80
CA ALA A 162 -7.61 -16.40 23.65
C ALA A 162 -7.19 -16.53 22.18
N MET A 163 -8.06 -17.10 21.33
CA MET A 163 -7.83 -17.17 19.89
C MET A 163 -7.87 -15.79 19.23
N MET A 164 -8.89 -14.99 19.54
CA MET A 164 -9.02 -13.62 19.03
C MET A 164 -7.80 -12.75 19.40
N GLN A 165 -7.29 -12.85 20.63
CA GLN A 165 -6.10 -12.11 21.04
C GLN A 165 -4.84 -12.53 20.27
N ARG A 166 -4.63 -13.83 20.04
CA ARG A 166 -3.50 -14.33 19.24
C ARG A 166 -3.61 -13.89 17.78
N PHE A 167 -4.82 -13.91 17.23
CA PHE A 167 -5.11 -13.42 15.88
C PHE A 167 -4.79 -11.92 15.74
N GLN A 168 -5.26 -11.10 16.68
CA GLN A 168 -4.97 -9.66 16.70
C GLN A 168 -3.48 -9.36 16.84
N GLN A 169 -2.72 -10.15 17.59
CA GLN A 169 -1.26 -10.01 17.69
C GLN A 169 -0.53 -10.40 16.40
N LEU A 170 -1.06 -11.35 15.64
CA LEU A 170 -0.47 -11.74 14.35
C LEU A 170 -0.74 -10.72 13.25
N LEU A 171 -1.84 -9.96 13.37
CA LEU A 171 -2.26 -8.94 12.42
C LEU A 171 -2.01 -7.50 12.90
N SER A 172 -1.34 -7.33 14.04
CA SER A 172 -1.09 -6.00 14.61
C SER A 172 -0.18 -5.16 13.70
N PRO A 173 -0.18 -3.82 13.82
CA PRO A 173 0.58 -2.93 12.94
C PRO A 173 2.07 -3.25 12.79
N ASP A 174 2.72 -3.87 13.78
CA ASP A 174 4.11 -4.34 13.66
C ASP A 174 4.28 -5.48 12.63
N ALA A 175 3.20 -6.20 12.28
CA ALA A 175 3.12 -7.12 11.14
C ALA A 175 2.65 -6.40 9.85
N GLN A 176 1.91 -5.29 9.97
CA GLN A 176 1.50 -4.40 8.85
C GLN A 176 2.58 -3.38 8.45
N GLU A 177 3.69 -3.31 9.18
CA GLU A 177 4.87 -2.50 8.82
C GLU A 177 5.39 -2.89 7.42
N SER A 178 5.08 -4.13 7.00
CA SER A 178 5.15 -4.63 5.63
C SER A 178 4.34 -3.77 4.65
N ASP A 179 3.03 -3.62 4.83
CA ASP A 179 2.10 -3.11 3.81
C ASP A 179 2.17 -1.59 3.65
N LEU A 180 2.43 -0.88 4.75
CA LEU A 180 2.60 0.57 4.69
C LEU A 180 3.98 0.97 4.15
N SER A 181 5.05 0.24 4.53
CA SER A 181 6.35 0.43 3.89
C SER A 181 6.28 0.13 2.40
N GLN A 182 5.46 -0.84 2.01
CA GLN A 182 5.13 -1.20 0.65
C GLN A 182 4.42 -0.06 -0.12
N LEU A 183 3.38 0.55 0.45
CA LEU A 183 2.69 1.71 -0.13
C LEU A 183 3.62 2.92 -0.28
N LEU A 184 4.43 3.22 0.74
CA LEU A 184 5.42 4.30 0.70
C LEU A 184 6.50 4.06 -0.37
N ASN A 185 6.92 2.81 -0.55
CA ASN A 185 7.87 2.42 -1.59
C ASN A 185 7.27 2.53 -3.00
N LEU A 186 5.99 2.18 -3.17
CA LEU A 186 5.30 2.36 -4.46
C LEU A 186 5.20 3.84 -4.83
N ALA A 187 4.79 4.70 -3.89
CA ALA A 187 4.76 6.14 -4.09
C ALA A 187 6.15 6.68 -4.48
N ALA A 188 7.22 6.19 -3.84
CA ALA A 188 8.59 6.55 -4.19
C ALA A 188 9.00 6.05 -5.59
N GLN A 189 8.58 4.85 -6.00
CA GLN A 189 8.85 4.33 -7.35
C GLN A 189 8.15 5.14 -8.44
N LEU A 190 6.92 5.61 -8.19
CA LEU A 190 6.21 6.51 -9.11
C LEU A 190 7.02 7.78 -9.36
N MET A 191 7.63 8.34 -8.31
CA MET A 191 8.54 9.49 -8.45
C MET A 191 9.74 9.17 -9.33
N VAL A 192 10.41 8.04 -9.10
CA VAL A 192 11.58 7.61 -9.90
C VAL A 192 11.20 7.43 -11.37
N LYS A 193 9.96 7.02 -11.65
CA LYS A 193 9.40 6.87 -13.00
C LYS A 193 8.94 8.19 -13.64
N GLY A 194 8.97 9.30 -12.89
CA GLY A 194 8.48 10.60 -13.36
C GLY A 194 6.96 10.76 -13.33
N ALA A 195 6.24 9.80 -12.75
CA ALA A 195 4.79 9.82 -12.50
C ALA A 195 4.51 10.65 -11.23
N LEU A 196 4.74 11.96 -11.33
CA LEU A 196 4.82 12.86 -10.17
C LEU A 196 3.46 13.24 -9.57
N GLU A 197 2.39 13.26 -10.37
CA GLU A 197 1.03 13.52 -9.85
C GLU A 197 0.47 12.27 -9.15
N GLU A 198 0.75 11.11 -9.70
CA GLU A 198 0.37 9.80 -9.17
C GLU A 198 1.08 9.53 -7.84
N ALA A 199 2.38 9.85 -7.77
CA ALA A 199 3.14 9.79 -6.52
C ALA A 199 2.53 10.72 -5.46
N LYS A 200 2.12 11.94 -5.84
CA LYS A 200 1.47 12.90 -4.93
C LYS A 200 0.16 12.34 -4.39
N GLN A 201 -0.68 11.80 -5.25
CA GLN A 201 -1.97 11.22 -4.85
C GLN A 201 -1.78 10.04 -3.89
N ALA A 202 -0.82 9.15 -4.18
CA ALA A 202 -0.47 8.04 -3.30
C ALA A 202 -0.03 8.53 -1.91
N TYR A 203 0.87 9.52 -1.82
CA TYR A 203 1.29 10.07 -0.52
C TYR A 203 0.15 10.77 0.23
N TRP A 204 -0.77 11.43 -0.47
CA TRP A 204 -1.95 12.03 0.16
C TRP A 204 -2.88 10.98 0.77
N GLN A 205 -3.20 9.92 0.03
CA GLN A 205 -4.04 8.84 0.52
C GLN A 205 -3.41 8.11 1.70
N ILE A 206 -2.10 7.83 1.63
CA ILE A 206 -1.36 7.22 2.74
C ILE A 206 -1.45 8.11 3.99
N GLN A 207 -1.27 9.43 3.84
CA GLN A 207 -1.36 10.34 4.96
C GLN A 207 -2.77 10.41 5.58
N GLU A 208 -3.82 10.39 4.76
CA GLU A 208 -5.20 10.41 5.25
C GLU A 208 -5.54 9.13 6.04
N GLN A 209 -5.10 7.98 5.54
CA GLN A 209 -5.35 6.68 6.18
C GLN A 209 -4.44 6.42 7.38
N TYR A 210 -3.20 6.92 7.35
CA TYR A 210 -2.17 6.67 8.36
C TYR A 210 -1.54 7.98 8.87
N PRO A 211 -2.24 8.77 9.71
CA PRO A 211 -1.75 10.07 10.16
C PRO A 211 -0.41 10.06 10.90
N SER A 212 -0.02 8.93 11.51
CA SER A 212 1.29 8.79 12.17
C SER A 212 2.48 8.82 11.20
N TYR A 213 2.24 8.65 9.90
CA TYR A 213 3.25 8.67 8.83
C TYR A 213 3.28 10.01 8.08
N GLN A 214 2.60 11.04 8.62
CA GLN A 214 2.56 12.37 8.03
C GLN A 214 3.96 12.93 7.72
N ALA A 215 4.95 12.71 8.58
CA ALA A 215 6.33 13.15 8.35
C ALA A 215 6.93 12.57 7.06
N GLN A 216 6.81 11.26 6.83
CA GLN A 216 7.31 10.60 5.62
C GLN A 216 6.51 10.98 4.38
N CYS A 217 5.18 11.07 4.49
CA CYS A 217 4.32 11.45 3.36
C CYS A 217 4.58 12.89 2.92
N GLN A 218 4.71 13.82 3.85
CA GLN A 218 5.07 15.22 3.55
C GLN A 218 6.47 15.32 2.93
N THR A 219 7.42 14.49 3.35
CA THR A 219 8.73 14.40 2.68
C THR A 219 8.60 13.93 1.22
N GLY A 220 7.77 12.92 0.96
CA GLY A 220 7.47 12.43 -0.39
C GLY A 220 6.77 13.48 -1.26
N LEU A 221 5.73 14.14 -0.74
CA LEU A 221 5.01 15.23 -1.41
C LEU A 221 5.93 16.40 -1.75
N GLY A 222 6.83 16.78 -0.84
CA GLY A 222 7.84 17.81 -1.08
C GLY A 222 8.79 17.42 -2.20
N ALA A 223 9.25 16.17 -2.22
CA ALA A 223 10.11 15.68 -3.29
C ALA A 223 9.38 15.61 -4.64
N CYS A 224 8.08 15.27 -4.68
CA CYS A 224 7.30 15.33 -5.91
C CYS A 224 7.22 16.77 -6.45
N ALA A 225 6.91 17.74 -5.58
CA ALA A 225 6.87 19.15 -5.96
C ALA A 225 8.24 19.66 -6.43
N TYR A 226 9.33 19.21 -5.81
CA TYR A 226 10.69 19.53 -6.23
C TYR A 226 10.99 19.04 -7.65
N TYR A 227 10.67 17.78 -7.96
CA TYR A 227 10.87 17.23 -9.31
C TYR A 227 9.96 17.86 -10.38
N GLN A 228 8.87 18.48 -9.98
CA GLN A 228 8.02 19.30 -10.85
C GLN A 228 8.51 20.75 -10.98
N GLU A 229 9.69 21.08 -10.42
CA GLU A 229 10.25 22.42 -10.35
C GLU A 229 9.37 23.43 -9.59
N ASN A 230 8.41 22.94 -8.79
CA ASN A 230 7.59 23.76 -7.89
C ASN A 230 8.26 23.87 -6.51
N PHE A 231 9.41 24.54 -6.50
CA PHE A 231 10.29 24.59 -5.33
C PHE A 231 9.68 25.29 -4.12
N GLU A 232 8.80 26.29 -4.31
CA GLU A 232 8.10 26.93 -3.18
C GLU A 232 7.15 25.94 -2.48
N GLN A 233 6.39 25.15 -3.24
CA GLN A 233 5.53 24.10 -2.68
C GLN A 233 6.35 22.95 -2.05
N ALA A 234 7.51 22.62 -2.63
CA ALA A 234 8.42 21.64 -2.03
C ALA A 234 8.84 22.07 -0.61
N ILE A 235 9.25 23.33 -0.46
CA ILE A 235 9.60 23.93 0.84
C ILE A 235 8.44 23.82 1.84
N GLU A 236 7.21 24.16 1.41
CA GLU A 236 6.03 24.07 2.28
C GLU A 236 5.85 22.65 2.85
N HIS A 237 5.93 21.64 2.00
CA HIS A 237 5.82 20.24 2.40
C HIS A 237 6.96 19.78 3.33
N TYR A 238 8.20 20.15 3.05
CA TYR A 238 9.32 19.82 3.95
C TYR A 238 9.19 20.47 5.33
N LEU A 239 8.66 21.69 5.41
CA LEU A 239 8.36 22.34 6.69
C LEU A 239 7.18 21.69 7.41
N LEU A 240 6.20 21.14 6.69
CA LEU A 240 5.15 20.31 7.28
C LEU A 240 5.70 18.98 7.81
N ALA A 241 6.63 18.35 7.09
CA ALA A 241 7.33 17.14 7.55
C ALA A 241 8.10 17.39 8.85
N LEU A 242 8.82 18.53 8.94
CA LEU A 242 9.51 18.94 10.17
C LEU A 242 8.54 19.09 11.34
N LYS A 243 7.40 19.75 11.14
CA LYS A 243 6.35 19.89 12.17
C LYS A 243 5.75 18.55 12.59
N ALA A 244 5.72 17.58 11.69
CA ALA A 244 5.23 16.22 11.93
C ALA A 244 6.30 15.29 12.57
N GLY A 245 7.53 15.78 12.82
CA GLY A 245 8.57 15.07 13.55
C GLY A 245 9.68 14.44 12.71
N GLU A 246 9.80 14.80 11.42
CA GLU A 246 10.98 14.45 10.62
C GLU A 246 12.26 15.14 11.17
N SER A 247 13.41 14.55 10.88
CA SER A 247 14.72 15.07 11.26
C SER A 247 14.96 16.49 10.71
N GLU A 248 15.41 17.38 11.59
CA GLU A 248 15.80 18.75 11.25
C GLU A 248 16.87 18.77 10.16
N ASP A 249 17.92 17.95 10.27
CA ASP A 249 19.00 17.85 9.28
C ASP A 249 18.47 17.45 7.89
N ARG A 250 17.55 16.50 7.83
CA ARG A 250 16.95 16.05 6.56
C ARG A 250 16.07 17.13 5.93
N CYS A 251 15.23 17.78 6.74
CA CYS A 251 14.38 18.87 6.28
C CYS A 251 15.21 20.06 5.82
N ALA A 252 16.25 20.42 6.56
CA ALA A 252 17.18 21.48 6.20
C ALA A 252 17.89 21.20 4.87
N TYR A 253 18.37 19.97 4.64
CA TYR A 253 18.95 19.60 3.35
C TYR A 253 17.94 19.78 2.19
N ASN A 254 16.73 19.26 2.33
CA ASN A 254 15.73 19.35 1.26
C ASN A 254 15.26 20.80 1.01
N VAL A 255 15.11 21.62 2.06
CA VAL A 255 14.77 23.04 1.94
C VAL A 255 15.94 23.83 1.34
N SER A 256 17.20 23.52 1.68
CA SER A 256 18.35 24.22 1.09
C SER A 256 18.46 23.93 -0.42
N GLU A 257 18.29 22.70 -0.86
CA GLU A 257 18.27 22.35 -2.29
C GLU A 257 17.17 23.13 -3.05
N SER A 258 15.96 23.20 -2.47
CA SER A 258 14.84 23.94 -3.05
C SER A 258 15.11 25.45 -3.12
N CYS A 259 15.68 26.04 -2.06
CA CYS A 259 16.12 27.43 -2.04
C CYS A 259 17.21 27.70 -3.09
N GLN A 260 18.18 26.79 -3.24
CA GLN A 260 19.26 26.91 -4.23
C GLN A 260 18.72 26.91 -5.66
N ALA A 261 17.74 26.03 -5.95
CA ALA A 261 17.07 26.00 -7.23
C ALA A 261 16.33 27.31 -7.55
N LEU A 262 15.62 27.89 -6.57
CA LEU A 262 14.97 29.20 -6.70
C LEU A 262 15.96 30.35 -6.89
N ILE A 263 17.11 30.30 -6.24
CA ILE A 263 18.21 31.26 -6.43
C ILE A 263 18.74 31.21 -7.86
N PHE A 264 18.94 30.01 -8.41
CA PHE A 264 19.42 29.83 -9.79
C PHE A 264 18.38 30.17 -10.85
N ALA A 265 17.08 30.03 -10.54
CA ALA A 265 15.99 30.37 -11.46
C ALA A 265 15.84 31.88 -11.72
N THR A 266 16.52 32.75 -10.95
CA THR A 266 16.41 34.20 -11.05
C THR A 266 17.76 34.89 -11.21
N THR A 267 17.77 36.03 -11.91
CA THR A 267 18.94 36.93 -11.97
C THR A 267 18.78 38.13 -11.03
N ASP A 268 17.62 38.31 -10.40
CA ASP A 268 17.37 39.41 -9.48
C ASP A 268 18.03 39.14 -8.12
N ARG A 269 18.91 40.05 -7.70
CA ARG A 269 19.67 39.90 -6.46
C ARG A 269 18.78 39.89 -5.22
N ASN A 270 17.68 40.64 -5.20
CA ASN A 270 16.79 40.67 -4.04
C ASN A 270 16.02 39.36 -3.91
N GLU A 271 15.57 38.77 -5.02
CA GLU A 271 14.94 37.45 -5.01
C GLU A 271 15.92 36.35 -4.62
N LYS A 272 17.19 36.41 -5.05
CA LYS A 272 18.23 35.49 -4.54
C LYS A 272 18.36 35.61 -3.02
N MET A 273 18.47 36.83 -2.51
CA MET A 273 18.65 37.06 -1.07
C MET A 273 17.41 36.67 -0.24
N LYS A 274 16.19 36.75 -0.79
CA LYS A 274 14.96 36.28 -0.14
C LYS A 274 15.12 34.84 0.33
N TRP A 275 15.58 33.94 -0.54
CA TRP A 275 15.70 32.51 -0.23
C TRP A 275 16.86 32.18 0.72
N VAL A 276 17.97 32.92 0.62
CA VAL A 276 19.06 32.82 1.61
C VAL A 276 18.59 33.19 3.01
N TYR A 277 17.83 34.29 3.15
CA TYR A 277 17.32 34.72 4.46
C TYR A 277 16.20 33.80 4.96
N PHE A 278 15.32 33.34 4.07
CA PHE A 278 14.29 32.36 4.40
C PHE A 278 14.87 31.11 5.05
N PHE A 279 15.94 30.54 4.46
CA PHE A 279 16.59 29.36 5.00
C PHE A 279 17.15 29.62 6.41
N LYS A 280 17.89 30.73 6.58
CA LYS A 280 18.49 31.10 7.88
C LYS A 280 17.46 31.38 8.97
N GLU A 281 16.29 31.87 8.60
CA GLU A 281 15.19 32.09 9.55
C GLU A 281 14.63 30.76 10.08
N HIS A 282 14.51 29.74 9.21
CA HIS A 282 13.94 28.44 9.58
C HIS A 282 14.97 27.48 10.18
N PHE A 283 16.27 27.61 9.83
CA PHE A 283 17.36 26.73 10.28
C PHE A 283 18.58 27.55 10.75
N PRO A 284 18.46 28.34 11.84
CA PRO A 284 19.49 29.29 12.25
C PRO A 284 20.81 28.65 12.72
N GLU A 285 20.76 27.40 13.17
CA GLU A 285 21.92 26.66 13.67
C GLU A 285 22.67 25.89 12.58
N ILE A 286 22.13 25.84 11.35
CA ILE A 286 22.73 25.13 10.21
C ILE A 286 23.48 26.12 9.32
N ASP A 287 24.80 25.96 9.25
CA ASP A 287 25.67 26.78 8.41
C ASP A 287 25.63 26.33 6.94
N GLN A 288 24.54 26.67 6.25
CA GLN A 288 24.38 26.45 4.80
C GLN A 288 24.93 27.63 3.99
N GLN A 289 25.82 27.33 3.05
CA GLN A 289 26.28 28.29 2.04
C GLN A 289 25.48 28.11 0.74
N PHE A 290 25.05 29.22 0.15
CA PHE A 290 24.33 29.25 -1.13
C PHE A 290 25.20 29.83 -2.22
N GLU A 291 25.20 29.20 -3.38
CA GLU A 291 25.85 29.72 -4.58
C GLU A 291 24.96 30.81 -5.19
N LEU A 292 25.52 32.00 -5.43
CA LEU A 292 24.77 33.17 -5.91
C LEU A 292 25.08 33.54 -7.36
N ASP A 293 26.02 32.86 -8.00
CA ASP A 293 26.60 33.22 -9.29
C ASP A 293 26.00 32.44 -10.45
#